data_AF-A0A9D7DM48-F1
#
_entry.id   AF-A0A9D7DM48-F1
#
_cell.length_a   1.000
_cell.length_b   1.000
_cell.length_c   1.000
_cell.angle_alpha   90.00
_cell.angle_beta   90.00
_cell.angle_gamma   90.00
#
_symmetry.space_group_name_H-M   'P 1'
#
loop_
_entity.id
_entity.type
_entity.pdbx_description
1 polymer ?
#
loop_
_entity_poly.entity_id
_entity_poly.type
_entity_poly.pdbx_seq_one_letter_code
_entity_poly.pdbx_strand_id
1 'polypeptide(L)' 'GSTKKYCQDVQPTENAIKQALGQVDAYKMEDGLLKLMGGGKEMAALKAQ' A
#
# COMPACT_ATOMS: atom_id res chain seq x y z
N GLY A 1 -11.76 -3.54 1.56
CA GLY A 1 -12.91 -2.76 2.13
C GLY A 1 -12.40 -1.85 3.24
N SER A 2 -13.05 -0.72 3.47
CA SER A 2 -12.72 0.22 4.57
C SER A 2 -13.95 0.44 5.45
N THR A 3 -13.73 0.57 6.75
CA THR A 3 -14.77 0.83 7.75
C THR A 3 -15.31 2.25 7.70
N LYS A 4 -14.72 3.13 6.87
CA LYS A 4 -15.10 4.55 6.72
C LYS A 4 -15.07 5.36 8.03
N LYS A 5 -14.26 4.96 9.01
CA LYS A 5 -14.14 5.69 10.26
C LYS A 5 -13.52 7.08 9.98
N TYR A 6 -14.23 8.13 10.38
CA TYR A 6 -13.79 9.51 10.13
C TYR A 6 -12.74 9.91 11.16
N CYS A 7 -11.51 10.15 10.70
CA CYS A 7 -10.42 10.74 11.47
C CYS A 7 -9.78 11.82 10.60
N GLN A 8 -10.02 13.10 10.92
CA GLN A 8 -9.69 14.25 10.05
C GLN A 8 -8.22 14.28 9.61
N ASP A 9 -7.30 13.92 10.51
CA ASP A 9 -5.86 13.95 10.24
C ASP A 9 -5.35 12.70 9.49
N VAL A 10 -6.10 11.60 9.50
CA VAL A 10 -5.68 10.29 8.95
C VAL A 10 -6.36 9.98 7.62
N GLN A 11 -7.48 10.63 7.33
CA GLN A 11 -8.26 10.42 6.11
C GLN A 11 -7.50 10.66 4.80
N PRO A 12 -6.66 11.72 4.68
CA PRO A 12 -5.83 11.92 3.49
C PRO A 12 -4.88 10.75 3.27
N THR A 13 -4.28 10.25 4.35
CA THR A 13 -3.35 9.12 4.34
C THR A 13 -4.06 7.81 3.96
N GLU A 14 -5.24 7.54 4.52
CA GLU A 14 -6.02 6.34 4.18
C GLU A 14 -6.42 6.34 2.70
N ASN A 15 -6.82 7.49 2.15
CA ASN A 15 -7.18 7.60 0.74
C ASN A 15 -5.98 7.41 -0.18
N ALA A 16 -4.81 7.97 0.17
CA ALA A 16 -3.58 7.77 -0.59
C ALA A 16 -3.14 6.29 -0.60
N ILE A 17 -3.22 5.59 0.54
CA ILE A 17 -2.90 4.17 0.64
C ILE A 17 -3.86 3.32 -0.22
N LYS A 18 -5.17 3.61 -0.18
CA LYS A 18 -6.14 2.90 -1.04
C LYS A 18 -5.86 3.10 -2.52
N GLN A 19 -5.50 4.31 -2.94
CA GLN A 19 -5.16 4.59 -4.33
C GLN A 19 -3.89 3.83 -4.75
N ALA A 20 -2.86 3.84 -3.91
CA ALA A 20 -1.62 3.11 -4.16
C ALA A 20 -1.89 1.59 -4.27
N LEU A 21 -2.64 1.01 -3.33
CA LEU A 21 -2.99 -0.41 -3.35
C LEU A 21 -3.89 -0.78 -4.54
N GLY A 22 -4.71 0.14 -5.05
CA GLY A 22 -5.49 -0.08 -6.27
C GLY A 22 -4.65 -0.22 -7.53
N GLN A 23 -3.40 0.25 -7.51
CA GLN A 23 -2.44 0.13 -8.61
C GLN A 23 -1.51 -1.08 -8.48
N VAL A 24 -1.53 -1.75 -7.33
CA VAL A 24 -0.70 -2.93 -7.05
C VAL A 24 -1.44 -4.17 -7.54
N ASP A 25 -0.86 -4.86 -8.51
CA ASP A 25 -1.37 -6.11 -9.08
C ASP A 25 -0.72 -7.34 -8.45
N ALA A 26 0.49 -7.21 -7.90
CA ALA A 26 1.19 -8.31 -7.24
C ALA A 26 2.02 -7.83 -6.04
N TYR A 27 2.28 -8.74 -5.09
CA TYR A 27 3.20 -8.50 -4.00
C TYR A 27 4.25 -9.61 -3.96
N LYS A 28 5.47 -9.27 -3.53
CA LYS A 28 6.57 -10.21 -3.32
C LYS A 28 7.22 -9.97 -1.96
N MET A 29 7.59 -11.04 -1.30
CA MET A 29 8.39 -10.99 -0.07
C MET A 29 9.82 -11.37 -0.44
N GLU A 30 10.76 -10.43 -0.33
CA GLU A 30 12.15 -10.63 -0.71
C GLU A 30 13.05 -9.96 0.34
N ASP A 31 14.04 -10.67 0.86
CA ASP A 31 14.97 -10.17 1.89
C ASP A 31 14.30 -9.55 3.14
N GLY A 32 13.13 -10.07 3.53
CA GLY A 32 12.36 -9.55 4.66
C GLY A 32 11.62 -8.23 4.37
N LEU A 33 11.56 -7.82 3.11
CA LEU A 33 10.80 -6.66 2.63
C LEU A 33 9.56 -7.13 1.87
N LEU A 34 8.42 -6.51 2.17
CA LEU A 34 7.20 -6.63 1.38
C LEU A 34 7.29 -5.65 0.20
N LYS A 35 7.60 -6.16 -0.98
CA LYS A 35 7.61 -5.42 -2.23
C LYS A 35 6.22 -5.44 -2.87
N LEU A 36 5.68 -4.26 -3.13
CA LEU A 36 4.45 -4.06 -3.89
C LEU A 36 4.82 -3.81 -5.36
N MET A 37 4.21 -4.56 -6.27
CA MET A 37 4.43 -4.49 -7.71
C MET A 37 3.17 -3.94 -8.40
N GLY A 38 3.38 -3.01 -9.34
CA GLY A 38 2.37 -2.36 -10.16
C GLY A 38 2.74 -2.43 -11.65
N GLY A 39 1.94 -3.11 -12.48
CA GLY A 39 2.18 -3.20 -13.94
C GLY A 39 3.55 -3.81 -14.29
N GLY A 40 4.01 -4.77 -13.49
CA GLY A 40 5.32 -5.40 -13.64
C GLY A 40 6.51 -4.59 -13.13
N LYS A 41 6.31 -3.43 -12.48
CA LYS A 41 7.36 -2.61 -11.87
C LYS A 41 7.24 -2.59 -10.34
N GLU A 42 8.37 -2.45 -9.65
CA GLU A 42 8.39 -2.25 -8.20
C GLU A 42 7.88 -0.84 -7.87
N MET A 43 6.83 -0.76 -7.05
CA MET A 43 6.17 0.48 -6.67
C MET A 43 6.59 0.94 -5.28
N ALA A 44 6.74 0.01 -4.34
CA ALA A 44 7.15 0.28 -2.98
C ALA A 44 7.75 -0.96 -2.32
N ALA A 45 8.73 -0.78 -1.43
CA ALA A 45 9.26 -1.81 -0.56
C ALA A 45 9.01 -1.42 0.90
N LEU A 46 8.20 -2.22 1.60
CA LEU A 46 7.83 -2.02 2.99
C LEU A 46 8.69 -2.93 3.86
N LYS A 47 9.40 -2.36 4.83
CA LYS A 47 10.15 -3.12 5.81
C LYS A 47 9.29 -3.40 7.03
N ALA A 48 9.17 -4.66 7.42
CA ALA A 48 8.63 -5.01 8.74
C ALA A 48 9.63 -4.53 9.80
N GLN A 49 9.16 -3.68 10.72
CA GLN A 49 9.95 -3.11 11.80
C GLN A 49 9.98 -4.04 13.01
#